data_AF-A0A2T0PW12-F1
#
_entry.id   AF-A0A2T0PW12-F1
#
_cell.length_a   1.000
_cell.length_b   1.000
_cell.length_c   1.000
_cell.angle_alpha   90.00
_cell.angle_beta   90.00
_cell.angle_gamma   90.00
#
_symmetry.space_group_name_H-M   'P 1'
#
loop_
_entity.id
_entity.type
_entity.pdbx_description
1 polymer ?
#
loop_
_entity_poly.entity_id
_entity_poly.type
_entity_poly.pdbx_seq_one_letter_code
_entity_poly.pdbx_strand_id
1 'polypeptide(L)'
;MGAMDRWTAGSGDRPAETRDARREAPGDRLPDDARTVLRRLADQADAAAHDPSALDPLAPDRTDLDTVVDTWAATIGPADTPDHRTREDLAVLARTAHRLNALPDAAALCRRTDIPVHQAARDLADLERSDRLAGSPRRRDDVLTGILRQLAGTDPAHAIGAAAELRAAARVLGGETLAEDSRIALDAREGERIDLGGGVVLGDIAPVPQADLVYVTTDGVINLAEVKATAQTLADKLRKDPKQLERMVEWRDAEPAARRVEMHISTDAGWTGMFSLLNRSDWESFAVNGLIAESIPMRINEIELSPDRLSALRDATLRAFESDHKAKSPREWFARHLPTLDAARDFLRPYGLDFL
;
A
#
# COMPACT_ATOMS: atom_id res chain seq x y z
N MET A 1 -6.86 -49.27 -14.25
CA MET A 1 -8.28 -49.67 -14.40
C MET A 1 -8.98 -49.37 -13.08
N GLY A 2 -9.77 -48.31 -13.06
CA GLY A 2 -10.49 -47.79 -11.88
C GLY A 2 -11.09 -46.46 -12.29
N ALA A 3 -12.39 -46.50 -12.60
CA ALA A 3 -13.08 -45.51 -13.43
C ALA A 3 -13.42 -44.22 -12.66
N MET A 4 -13.33 -43.12 -13.41
CA MET A 4 -13.86 -41.80 -13.09
C MET A 4 -15.38 -41.82 -13.01
N ASP A 5 -15.95 -41.30 -11.92
CA ASP A 5 -17.36 -40.93 -11.87
C ASP A 5 -17.53 -39.43 -12.15
N ARG A 6 -18.33 -39.18 -13.19
CA ARG A 6 -18.73 -37.88 -13.71
C ARG A 6 -19.82 -37.26 -12.84
N TRP A 7 -19.66 -36.01 -12.47
CA TRP A 7 -20.73 -35.18 -11.95
C TRP A 7 -21.57 -34.62 -13.10
N THR A 8 -22.87 -34.91 -13.06
CA THR A 8 -23.91 -34.40 -13.97
C THR A 8 -24.48 -33.09 -13.47
N ALA A 9 -24.70 -32.16 -14.40
CA ALA A 9 -25.49 -30.96 -14.21
C ALA A 9 -26.99 -31.29 -14.20
N GLY A 10 -27.74 -30.69 -13.28
CA GLY A 10 -29.20 -30.75 -13.22
C GLY A 10 -29.75 -29.45 -12.65
N SER A 11 -30.35 -28.66 -13.53
CA SER A 11 -31.01 -27.37 -13.28
C SER A 11 -32.41 -27.52 -12.70
N GLY A 12 -32.81 -26.57 -11.85
CA GLY A 12 -34.20 -26.11 -11.74
C GLY A 12 -34.87 -26.31 -10.38
N ASP A 13 -34.89 -25.26 -9.55
CA ASP A 13 -36.14 -24.67 -9.07
C ASP A 13 -35.87 -23.36 -8.31
N ARG A 14 -36.50 -22.27 -8.77
CA ARG A 14 -36.53 -20.95 -8.11
C ARG A 14 -37.77 -20.89 -7.21
N PRO A 15 -37.65 -20.44 -5.95
CA PRO A 15 -38.76 -19.80 -5.26
C PRO A 15 -38.54 -18.28 -5.11
N ALA A 16 -39.56 -17.57 -5.63
CA ALA A 16 -40.15 -16.31 -5.18
C ALA A 16 -39.27 -15.26 -4.47
N GLU A 17 -39.09 -14.14 -5.18
CA GLU A 17 -38.72 -12.83 -4.65
C GLU A 17 -39.68 -12.42 -3.51
N THR A 18 -39.15 -12.37 -2.29
CA THR A 18 -39.72 -11.57 -1.20
C THR A 18 -39.04 -10.20 -1.25
N ARG A 19 -39.79 -9.19 -1.68
CA ARG A 19 -39.43 -7.77 -1.57
C ARG A 19 -39.37 -7.40 -0.11
N ASP A 20 -38.21 -7.58 0.50
CA ASP A 20 -37.90 -6.96 1.78
C ASP A 20 -37.49 -5.50 1.56
N ALA A 21 -38.18 -4.64 2.30
CA ALA A 21 -38.05 -3.20 2.24
C ALA A 21 -36.58 -2.79 2.45
N ARG A 22 -36.03 -2.05 1.47
CA ARG A 22 -34.83 -1.23 1.66
C ARG A 22 -35.10 -0.28 2.83
N ARG A 23 -34.70 -0.68 4.03
CA ARG A 23 -34.26 0.28 5.05
C ARG A 23 -32.99 0.88 4.50
N GLU A 24 -33.11 2.07 3.92
CA GLU A 24 -31.98 2.97 3.78
C GLU A 24 -31.36 3.11 5.17
N ALA A 25 -30.14 2.59 5.33
CA ALA A 25 -29.29 3.01 6.44
C ALA A 25 -29.20 4.54 6.38
N PRO A 26 -29.21 5.26 7.52
CA PRO A 26 -29.12 6.71 7.52
C PRO A 26 -27.81 7.10 6.86
N GLY A 27 -27.89 7.49 5.58
CA GLY A 27 -26.73 7.84 4.79
C GLY A 27 -26.16 9.13 5.34
N ASP A 28 -24.96 9.02 5.92
CA ASP A 28 -24.02 10.10 6.20
C ASP A 28 -23.90 11.03 4.99
N ARG A 29 -24.69 12.10 5.02
CA ARG A 29 -24.50 13.25 4.14
C ARG A 29 -23.68 14.25 4.93
N LEU A 30 -22.57 14.72 4.34
CA LEU A 30 -21.82 15.88 4.85
C LEU A 30 -22.81 16.99 5.24
N PRO A 31 -22.61 17.73 6.35
CA PRO A 31 -23.44 18.87 6.68
C PRO A 31 -23.62 19.80 5.48
N ASP A 32 -24.79 20.42 5.33
CA ASP A 32 -25.08 21.28 4.16
C ASP A 32 -24.07 22.43 4.03
N ASP A 33 -23.56 22.93 5.16
CA ASP A 33 -22.50 23.93 5.20
C ASP A 33 -21.20 23.40 4.60
N ALA A 34 -20.78 22.18 4.93
CA ALA A 34 -19.59 21.56 4.37
C ALA A 34 -19.72 21.26 2.87
N ARG A 35 -20.92 20.85 2.41
CA ARG A 35 -21.17 20.69 0.97
C ARG A 35 -21.13 22.02 0.23
N THR A 36 -21.64 23.07 0.85
CA THR A 36 -21.60 24.42 0.29
C THR A 36 -20.16 24.94 0.22
N VAL A 37 -19.37 24.73 1.27
CA VAL A 37 -17.94 25.07 1.29
C VAL A 37 -17.18 24.26 0.24
N LEU A 38 -17.35 22.94 0.18
CA LEU A 38 -16.69 22.08 -0.82
C LEU A 38 -17.06 22.46 -2.25
N ARG A 39 -18.34 22.78 -2.53
CA ARG A 39 -18.76 23.29 -3.84
C ARG A 39 -18.10 24.61 -4.18
N ARG A 40 -18.13 25.58 -3.27
CA ARG A 40 -17.46 26.87 -3.48
C ARG A 40 -15.95 26.70 -3.72
N LEU A 41 -15.27 25.86 -2.94
CA LEU A 41 -13.84 25.58 -3.10
C LEU A 41 -13.54 24.86 -4.43
N ALA A 42 -14.40 23.94 -4.86
CA ALA A 42 -14.28 23.27 -6.16
C ALA A 42 -14.50 24.25 -7.32
N ASP A 43 -15.53 25.11 -7.23
CA ASP A 43 -15.80 26.15 -8.23
C ASP A 43 -14.63 27.15 -8.34
N GLN A 44 -13.98 27.49 -7.22
CA GLN A 44 -12.78 28.33 -7.19
C GLN A 44 -11.57 27.64 -7.85
N ALA A 45 -11.37 26.35 -7.58
CA ALA A 45 -10.27 25.57 -8.16
C ALA A 45 -10.45 25.36 -9.67
N ASP A 46 -11.68 25.10 -10.13
CA ASP A 46 -12.01 25.00 -11.56
C ASP A 46 -11.81 26.33 -12.28
N ALA A 47 -12.20 27.46 -11.67
CA ALA A 47 -11.95 28.79 -12.23
C ALA A 47 -10.44 29.08 -12.39
N ALA A 48 -9.62 28.73 -11.39
CA ALA A 48 -8.17 28.90 -11.44
C ALA A 48 -7.47 28.03 -12.50
N ALA A 49 -8.03 26.86 -12.82
CA ALA A 49 -7.51 25.98 -13.87
C ALA A 49 -7.72 26.55 -15.30
N HIS A 50 -8.73 27.40 -15.49
CA HIS A 50 -9.10 27.97 -16.80
C HIS A 50 -8.53 29.38 -17.02
N ASP A 51 -8.30 30.14 -15.95
CA ASP A 51 -7.64 31.44 -15.99
C ASP A 51 -6.76 31.62 -14.73
N PRO A 52 -5.43 31.42 -14.84
CA PRO A 52 -4.51 31.58 -13.71
C PRO A 52 -4.48 33.00 -13.14
N SER A 53 -4.95 34.00 -13.91
CA SER A 53 -5.07 35.39 -13.47
C SER A 53 -6.40 35.72 -12.80
N ALA A 54 -7.38 34.81 -12.86
CA ALA A 54 -8.65 34.89 -12.15
C ALA A 54 -8.56 34.41 -10.68
N LEU A 55 -7.36 34.07 -10.20
CA LEU A 55 -7.11 33.98 -8.77
C LEU A 55 -7.33 35.37 -8.15
N ASP A 56 -8.52 35.57 -7.58
CA ASP A 56 -8.67 36.53 -6.50
C ASP A 56 -7.64 36.13 -5.42
N PRO A 57 -6.77 37.01 -4.90
CA PRO A 57 -5.71 36.64 -3.96
C PRO A 57 -6.22 36.16 -2.60
N LEU A 58 -7.54 36.09 -2.44
CA LEU A 58 -8.18 35.39 -1.35
C LEU A 58 -7.99 33.89 -1.60
N ALA A 59 -6.82 33.39 -1.21
CA ALA A 59 -6.68 32.02 -0.73
C ALA A 59 -7.95 31.65 0.04
N PRO A 60 -8.49 30.42 -0.09
CA PRO A 60 -9.67 30.03 0.66
C PRO A 60 -9.47 30.49 2.10
N ASP A 61 -10.45 31.21 2.65
CA ASP A 61 -10.28 31.75 4.00
C ASP A 61 -9.88 30.59 4.89
N ARG A 62 -8.88 30.77 5.75
CA ARG A 62 -8.39 29.70 6.62
C ARG A 62 -9.57 29.03 7.37
N THR A 63 -10.58 29.85 7.68
CA THR A 63 -11.90 29.48 8.20
C THR A 63 -12.64 28.41 7.36
N ASP A 64 -12.56 28.47 6.03
CA ASP A 64 -13.22 27.56 5.11
C ASP A 64 -12.58 26.16 5.11
N LEU A 65 -11.24 26.11 5.08
CA LEU A 65 -10.52 24.84 5.17
C LEU A 65 -10.61 24.24 6.58
N ASP A 66 -10.61 25.07 7.62
CA ASP A 66 -10.83 24.59 9.00
C ASP A 66 -12.20 23.91 9.13
N THR A 67 -13.25 24.46 8.50
CA THR A 67 -14.59 23.84 8.44
C THR A 67 -14.58 22.49 7.71
N VAL A 68 -13.82 22.38 6.62
CA VAL A 68 -13.64 21.10 5.90
C VAL A 68 -12.96 20.07 6.79
N VAL A 69 -11.88 20.46 7.48
CA VAL A 69 -11.14 19.61 8.42
C VAL A 69 -12.05 19.15 9.56
N ASP A 70 -12.83 20.04 10.16
CA ASP A 70 -13.81 19.72 11.20
C ASP A 70 -14.81 18.66 10.73
N THR A 71 -15.30 18.83 9.50
CA THR A 71 -16.27 17.89 8.92
C THR A 71 -15.65 16.52 8.67
N TRP A 72 -14.43 16.46 8.11
CA TRP A 72 -13.73 15.21 7.86
C TRP A 72 -13.37 14.50 9.17
N ALA A 73 -12.90 15.24 10.17
CA ALA A 73 -12.63 14.71 11.51
C ALA A 73 -13.89 14.10 12.14
N ALA A 74 -15.05 14.75 12.01
CA ALA A 74 -16.32 14.21 12.49
C ALA A 74 -16.75 12.94 11.75
N THR A 75 -16.39 12.80 10.46
CA THR A 75 -16.75 11.67 9.60
C THR A 75 -15.96 10.41 9.92
N ILE A 76 -14.68 10.55 10.27
CA ILE A 76 -13.78 9.41 10.58
C ILE A 76 -14.21 8.70 11.88
N GLY A 77 -15.02 9.36 12.72
CA GLY A 77 -15.66 8.78 13.90
C GLY A 77 -14.80 8.84 15.18
N PRO A 78 -15.42 8.65 16.37
CA PRO A 78 -14.78 8.87 17.67
C PRO A 78 -13.96 7.68 18.21
N ALA A 79 -13.83 6.57 17.44
CA ALA A 79 -13.07 5.38 17.87
C ALA A 79 -11.58 5.68 18.12
N ASP A 80 -11.08 6.76 17.51
CA ASP A 80 -9.89 7.49 17.89
C ASP A 80 -10.35 8.95 18.06
N THR A 81 -10.38 9.49 19.29
CA THR A 81 -10.60 10.94 19.41
C THR A 81 -9.45 11.59 18.64
N PRO A 82 -9.70 12.37 17.56
CA PRO A 82 -8.63 12.90 16.76
C PRO A 82 -7.74 13.72 17.69
N ASP A 83 -6.57 13.19 17.98
CA ASP A 83 -5.55 13.94 18.70
C ASP A 83 -5.21 15.19 17.88
N HIS A 84 -4.59 16.18 18.51
CA HIS A 84 -4.19 17.41 17.83
C HIS A 84 -3.45 17.13 16.51
N ARG A 85 -2.65 16.06 16.51
CA ARG A 85 -1.89 15.58 15.36
C ARG A 85 -2.78 15.14 14.20
N THR A 86 -3.85 14.40 14.46
CA THR A 86 -4.81 13.98 13.43
C THR A 86 -5.49 15.17 12.76
N ARG A 87 -5.82 16.22 13.51
CA ARG A 87 -6.37 17.46 12.93
C ARG A 87 -5.34 18.16 12.03
N GLU A 88 -4.08 18.22 12.46
CA GLU A 88 -2.99 18.80 11.65
C GLU A 88 -2.73 18.01 10.37
N ASP A 89 -2.79 16.68 10.43
CA ASP A 89 -2.65 15.78 9.28
C ASP A 89 -3.80 15.98 8.28
N LEU A 90 -5.04 16.06 8.77
CA LEU A 90 -6.21 16.39 7.94
C LEU A 90 -6.13 17.79 7.32
N ALA A 91 -5.54 18.76 8.04
CA ALA A 91 -5.34 20.10 7.51
C ALA A 91 -4.29 20.12 6.37
N VAL A 92 -3.26 19.27 6.44
CA VAL A 92 -2.34 19.07 5.31
C VAL A 92 -3.08 18.43 4.14
N LEU A 93 -3.81 17.33 4.36
CA LEU A 93 -4.63 16.68 3.34
C LEU A 93 -5.58 17.68 2.66
N ALA A 94 -6.28 18.53 3.41
CA ALA A 94 -7.22 19.51 2.86
C ALA A 94 -6.52 20.56 1.98
N ARG A 95 -5.38 21.09 2.41
CA ARG A 95 -4.60 22.04 1.63
C ARG A 95 -4.03 21.41 0.36
N THR A 96 -3.47 20.22 0.46
CA THR A 96 -2.93 19.47 -0.67
C THR A 96 -4.04 19.15 -1.67
N ALA A 97 -5.18 18.63 -1.20
CA ALA A 97 -6.32 18.33 -2.07
C ALA A 97 -6.90 19.60 -2.72
N HIS A 98 -6.98 20.73 -2.02
CA HIS A 98 -7.41 21.99 -2.62
C HIS A 98 -6.45 22.45 -3.72
N ARG A 99 -5.14 22.45 -3.43
CA ARG A 99 -4.08 22.81 -4.38
C ARG A 99 -4.12 21.96 -5.66
N LEU A 100 -4.47 20.69 -5.53
CA LEU A 100 -4.53 19.72 -6.63
C LEU A 100 -5.92 19.63 -7.31
N ASN A 101 -6.90 20.44 -6.91
CA ASN A 101 -8.30 20.31 -7.31
C ASN A 101 -8.88 18.89 -7.08
N ALA A 102 -8.50 18.27 -5.96
CA ALA A 102 -8.84 16.91 -5.56
C ALA A 102 -9.61 16.86 -4.21
N LEU A 103 -10.27 17.96 -3.81
CA LEU A 103 -11.12 18.00 -2.60
C LEU A 103 -12.22 16.92 -2.59
N PRO A 104 -12.91 16.61 -3.71
CA PRO A 104 -13.87 15.51 -3.74
C PRO A 104 -13.24 14.15 -3.43
N ASP A 105 -12.01 13.90 -3.93
CA ASP A 105 -11.27 12.67 -3.69
C ASP A 105 -10.87 12.54 -2.22
N ALA A 106 -10.32 13.61 -1.63
CA ALA A 106 -9.99 13.64 -0.19
C ALA A 106 -11.24 13.44 0.69
N ALA A 107 -12.37 14.04 0.33
CA ALA A 107 -13.63 13.82 1.04
C ALA A 107 -14.12 12.37 0.91
N ALA A 108 -13.90 11.71 -0.24
CA ALA A 108 -14.23 10.30 -0.44
C ALA A 108 -13.33 9.38 0.38
N LEU A 109 -12.03 9.65 0.43
CA LEU A 109 -11.09 9.01 1.34
C LEU A 109 -11.58 9.08 2.79
N CYS A 110 -12.03 10.26 3.25
CA CYS A 110 -12.48 10.44 4.64
C CYS A 110 -13.75 9.66 5.03
N ARG A 111 -14.47 9.10 4.05
CA ARG A 111 -15.67 8.26 4.27
C ARG A 111 -15.37 6.76 4.21
N ARG A 112 -14.13 6.36 3.95
CA ARG A 112 -13.77 4.95 3.82
C ARG A 112 -13.75 4.23 5.15
N THR A 113 -14.08 2.94 5.09
CA THR A 113 -14.07 2.04 6.25
C THR A 113 -13.14 0.83 6.05
N ASP A 114 -12.61 0.64 4.84
CA ASP A 114 -11.74 -0.47 4.48
C ASP A 114 -10.23 -0.18 4.67
N ILE A 115 -9.88 1.08 4.97
CA ILE A 115 -8.52 1.49 5.32
C ILE A 115 -8.53 2.41 6.56
N PRO A 116 -7.44 2.44 7.35
CA PRO A 116 -7.30 3.38 8.45
C PRO A 116 -7.05 4.81 7.92
N VAL A 117 -8.12 5.56 7.72
CA VAL A 117 -8.08 6.91 7.11
C VAL A 117 -7.13 7.86 7.85
N HIS A 118 -7.13 7.85 9.18
CA HIS A 118 -6.22 8.70 9.97
C HIS A 118 -4.76 8.42 9.63
N GLN A 119 -4.40 7.14 9.40
CA GLN A 119 -3.04 6.76 9.07
C GLN A 119 -2.72 7.14 7.62
N ALA A 120 -3.64 6.95 6.67
CA ALA A 120 -3.42 7.40 5.29
C ALA A 120 -3.25 8.94 5.20
N ALA A 121 -4.04 9.70 5.97
CA ALA A 121 -3.89 11.16 6.04
C ALA A 121 -2.54 11.55 6.66
N ARG A 122 -2.10 10.85 7.72
CA ARG A 122 -0.78 11.05 8.34
C ARG A 122 0.35 10.72 7.38
N ASP A 123 0.31 9.57 6.72
CA ASP A 123 1.34 9.14 5.78
C ASP A 123 1.46 10.13 4.60
N LEU A 124 0.33 10.68 4.11
CA LEU A 124 0.34 11.77 3.11
C LEU A 124 0.96 13.04 3.69
N ALA A 125 0.59 13.41 4.90
CA ALA A 125 1.07 14.63 5.52
C ALA A 125 2.57 14.56 5.80
N ASP A 126 3.09 13.40 6.20
CA ASP A 126 4.52 13.16 6.39
C ASP A 126 5.27 13.24 5.04
N LEU A 127 4.68 12.69 3.96
CA LEU A 127 5.21 12.85 2.60
C LEU A 127 5.29 14.32 2.17
N GLU A 128 4.20 15.08 2.28
CA GLU A 128 4.12 16.50 1.91
C GLU A 128 5.06 17.38 2.73
N ARG A 129 5.12 17.16 4.05
CA ARG A 129 5.98 17.96 4.95
C ARG A 129 7.47 17.68 4.75
N SER A 130 7.83 16.51 4.24
CA SER A 130 9.24 16.15 4.04
C SER A 130 9.92 17.02 2.97
N ASP A 131 9.20 17.46 1.94
CA ASP A 131 9.77 17.99 0.68
C ASP A 131 10.83 17.05 0.03
N ARG A 132 10.72 15.74 0.33
CA ARG A 132 11.64 14.70 -0.16
C ARG A 132 11.03 13.83 -1.27
N LEU A 133 9.93 14.27 -1.89
CA LEU A 133 9.41 13.61 -3.09
C LEU A 133 10.21 14.05 -4.33
N ALA A 134 10.73 13.08 -5.08
CA ALA A 134 11.52 13.30 -6.28
C ALA A 134 10.67 13.82 -7.46
N GLY A 135 11.35 14.39 -8.45
CA GLY A 135 10.72 14.94 -9.66
C GLY A 135 10.41 16.43 -9.60
N SER A 136 9.99 16.96 -10.75
CA SER A 136 9.57 18.35 -10.91
C SER A 136 8.28 18.64 -10.13
N PRO A 137 7.94 19.92 -9.83
CA PRO A 137 6.69 20.25 -9.14
C PRO A 137 5.45 19.61 -9.78
N ARG A 138 5.36 19.65 -11.12
CA ARG A 138 4.27 19.01 -11.86
C ARG A 138 4.23 17.49 -11.65
N ARG A 139 5.39 16.81 -11.69
CA ARG A 139 5.45 15.37 -11.49
C ARG A 139 5.01 14.98 -10.08
N ARG A 140 5.41 15.76 -9.07
CA ARG A 140 4.96 15.57 -7.68
C ARG A 140 3.44 15.72 -7.58
N ASP A 141 2.88 16.74 -8.21
CA ASP A 141 1.42 16.96 -8.24
C ASP A 141 0.68 15.80 -8.93
N ASP A 142 1.24 15.27 -10.02
CA ASP A 142 0.70 14.10 -10.71
C ASP A 142 0.71 12.85 -9.81
N VAL A 143 1.81 12.60 -9.06
CA VAL A 143 1.90 11.51 -8.07
C VAL A 143 0.81 11.65 -7.01
N LEU A 144 0.73 12.82 -6.38
CA LEU A 144 -0.18 13.07 -5.26
C LEU A 144 -1.64 12.99 -5.70
N THR A 145 -1.95 13.52 -6.87
CA THR A 145 -3.28 13.39 -7.50
C THR A 145 -3.60 11.92 -7.79
N GLY A 146 -2.62 11.15 -8.29
CA GLY A 146 -2.76 9.71 -8.52
C GLY A 146 -3.09 8.95 -7.25
N ILE A 147 -2.35 9.20 -6.17
CA ILE A 147 -2.55 8.59 -4.85
C ILE A 147 -3.94 8.94 -4.30
N LEU A 148 -4.32 10.23 -4.30
CA LEU A 148 -5.64 10.65 -3.82
C LEU A 148 -6.78 9.99 -4.62
N ARG A 149 -6.64 9.89 -5.94
CA ARG A 149 -7.63 9.23 -6.80
C ARG A 149 -7.75 7.74 -6.52
N GLN A 150 -6.62 7.04 -6.31
CA GLN A 150 -6.64 5.62 -5.99
C GLN A 150 -7.26 5.37 -4.61
N LEU A 151 -6.91 6.19 -3.62
CA LEU A 151 -7.50 6.15 -2.28
C LEU A 151 -9.02 6.42 -2.34
N ALA A 152 -9.46 7.41 -3.11
CA ALA A 152 -10.87 7.79 -3.28
C ALA A 152 -11.70 6.82 -4.14
N GLY A 153 -11.04 5.98 -4.94
CA GLY A 153 -11.68 5.10 -5.92
C GLY A 153 -12.67 4.11 -5.31
N THR A 154 -13.63 3.64 -6.10
CA THR A 154 -14.68 2.73 -5.63
C THR A 154 -14.22 1.30 -5.40
N ASP A 155 -13.04 0.92 -5.92
CA ASP A 155 -12.45 -0.42 -5.72
C ASP A 155 -11.62 -0.45 -4.43
N PRO A 156 -12.04 -1.22 -3.40
CA PRO A 156 -11.29 -1.34 -2.16
C PRO A 156 -9.86 -1.85 -2.36
N ALA A 157 -9.61 -2.72 -3.34
CA ALA A 157 -8.29 -3.28 -3.57
C ALA A 157 -7.27 -2.20 -3.98
N HIS A 158 -7.69 -1.24 -4.81
CA HIS A 158 -6.84 -0.11 -5.21
C HIS A 158 -6.57 0.84 -4.05
N ALA A 159 -7.57 1.15 -3.23
CA ALA A 159 -7.38 2.03 -2.07
C ALA A 159 -6.46 1.41 -1.01
N ILE A 160 -6.62 0.11 -0.74
CA ILE A 160 -5.74 -0.66 0.15
C ILE A 160 -4.30 -0.69 -0.39
N GLY A 161 -4.12 -0.85 -1.71
CA GLY A 161 -2.81 -0.78 -2.37
C GLY A 161 -2.15 0.59 -2.24
N ALA A 162 -2.87 1.67 -2.56
CA ALA A 162 -2.35 3.03 -2.46
C ALA A 162 -2.01 3.41 -1.01
N ALA A 163 -2.82 2.98 -0.02
CA ALA A 163 -2.51 3.19 1.39
C ALA A 163 -1.24 2.43 1.82
N ALA A 164 -1.01 1.24 1.25
CA ALA A 164 0.21 0.46 1.50
C ALA A 164 1.46 1.15 0.94
N GLU A 165 1.40 1.64 -0.31
CA GLU A 165 2.48 2.40 -0.95
C GLU A 165 2.81 3.67 -0.17
N LEU A 166 1.79 4.43 0.22
CA LEU A 166 1.96 5.67 0.98
C LEU A 166 2.57 5.42 2.36
N ARG A 167 2.17 4.34 3.04
CA ARG A 167 2.77 3.92 4.30
C ARG A 167 4.23 3.52 4.15
N ALA A 168 4.57 2.78 3.09
CA ALA A 168 5.96 2.41 2.81
C ALA A 168 6.82 3.66 2.58
N ALA A 169 6.31 4.63 1.83
CA ALA A 169 6.94 5.93 1.60
C ALA A 169 7.19 6.68 2.92
N ALA A 170 6.16 6.84 3.75
CA ALA A 170 6.24 7.54 5.03
C ALA A 170 7.25 6.88 5.98
N ARG A 171 7.34 5.54 5.98
CA ARG A 171 8.35 4.81 6.77
C ARG A 171 9.78 5.10 6.31
N VAL A 172 10.03 5.09 5.01
CA VAL A 172 11.37 5.40 4.48
C VAL A 172 11.74 6.85 4.82
N LEU A 173 10.80 7.78 4.76
CA LEU A 173 11.02 9.19 5.12
C LEU A 173 11.28 9.41 6.61
N GLY A 174 10.57 8.68 7.48
CA GLY A 174 10.69 8.79 8.94
C GLY A 174 11.78 7.90 9.56
N GLY A 175 12.37 6.99 8.79
CA GLY A 175 13.38 6.05 9.25
C GLY A 175 14.82 6.52 9.03
N GLU A 176 15.78 5.78 9.58
CA GLU A 176 17.23 6.02 9.44
C GLU A 176 17.80 5.47 8.12
N THR A 177 16.95 4.81 7.33
CA THR A 177 17.36 4.10 6.12
C THR A 177 17.71 5.05 4.97
N LEU A 178 16.97 6.15 4.81
CA LEU A 178 17.10 7.10 3.70
C LEU A 178 18.32 8.02 3.89
N ALA A 179 19.21 8.10 2.88
CA ALA A 179 20.41 8.95 2.92
C ALA A 179 20.09 10.41 3.23
N GLU A 180 20.98 11.13 3.92
CA GLU A 180 20.87 12.58 4.13
C GLU A 180 20.73 13.31 2.78
N ASP A 181 19.88 14.35 2.72
CA ASP A 181 19.56 15.14 1.52
C ASP A 181 19.02 14.38 0.29
N SER A 182 18.75 13.07 0.42
CA SER A 182 18.15 12.28 -0.65
C SER A 182 16.62 12.44 -0.71
N ARG A 183 16.01 11.87 -1.74
CA ARG A 183 14.58 11.90 -2.03
C ARG A 183 14.08 10.50 -2.35
N ILE A 184 12.77 10.32 -2.27
CA ILE A 184 12.07 9.12 -2.71
C ILE A 184 11.31 9.41 -4.00
N ALA A 185 11.25 8.46 -4.92
CA ALA A 185 10.34 8.49 -6.05
C ALA A 185 9.22 7.46 -5.85
N LEU A 186 7.98 7.89 -6.10
CA LEU A 186 6.80 7.03 -6.08
C LEU A 186 6.27 6.88 -7.50
N ASP A 187 5.71 5.70 -7.81
CA ASP A 187 5.24 5.35 -9.16
C ASP A 187 6.32 5.66 -10.21
N ALA A 188 7.57 5.26 -9.93
CA ALA A 188 8.70 5.46 -10.85
C ALA A 188 8.47 4.63 -12.11
N ARG A 189 8.71 5.19 -13.30
CA ARG A 189 8.40 4.53 -14.58
C ARG A 189 9.62 4.39 -15.47
N GLU A 190 9.61 3.35 -16.29
CA GLU A 190 10.59 3.15 -17.34
C GLU A 190 10.72 4.40 -18.25
N GLY A 191 11.96 4.77 -18.55
CA GLY A 191 12.32 5.96 -19.31
C GLY A 191 12.27 7.28 -18.53
N GLU A 192 11.87 7.26 -17.25
CA GLU A 192 11.89 8.44 -16.39
C GLU A 192 13.30 8.68 -15.82
N ARG A 193 13.81 9.90 -16.01
CA ARG A 193 15.01 10.37 -15.30
C ARG A 193 14.61 10.89 -13.92
N ILE A 194 15.14 10.27 -12.87
CA ILE A 194 14.73 10.51 -11.48
C ILE A 194 15.88 11.13 -10.69
N ASP A 195 15.70 12.36 -10.22
CA ASP A 195 16.61 13.03 -9.29
C ASP A 195 16.26 12.65 -7.85
N LEU A 196 17.08 11.78 -7.26
CA LEU A 196 16.93 11.28 -5.89
C LEU A 196 17.67 12.16 -4.87
N GLY A 197 18.10 13.38 -5.22
CA GLY A 197 18.83 14.27 -4.31
C GLY A 197 20.24 13.77 -4.00
N GLY A 198 20.98 14.50 -3.15
CA GLY A 198 22.35 14.12 -2.76
C GLY A 198 23.34 13.94 -3.92
N GLY A 199 23.05 14.49 -5.11
CA GLY A 199 23.84 14.28 -6.33
C GLY A 199 23.55 12.96 -7.07
N VAL A 200 22.58 12.16 -6.61
CA VAL A 200 22.19 10.89 -7.24
C VAL A 200 21.05 11.13 -8.22
N VAL A 201 21.33 10.88 -9.50
CA VAL A 201 20.34 10.95 -10.57
C VAL A 201 20.27 9.59 -11.27
N LEU A 202 19.15 8.88 -11.06
CA LEU A 202 18.88 7.63 -11.72
C LEU A 202 18.39 7.92 -13.15
N GLY A 203 19.09 7.36 -14.13
CA GLY A 203 18.76 7.59 -15.55
C GLY A 203 17.48 6.88 -15.99
N ASP A 204 17.23 5.67 -15.45
CA ASP A 204 16.10 4.81 -15.79
C ASP A 204 15.95 3.67 -14.75
N ILE A 205 14.76 3.08 -14.66
CA ILE A 205 14.47 1.83 -13.95
C ILE A 205 14.34 0.61 -14.89
N ALA A 206 14.51 0.77 -16.20
CA ALA A 206 14.53 -0.34 -17.16
C ALA A 206 15.47 -1.48 -16.71
N PRO A 207 15.05 -2.76 -16.83
CA PRO A 207 13.87 -3.25 -17.55
C PRO A 207 12.56 -3.25 -16.73
N VAL A 208 12.55 -2.72 -15.51
CA VAL A 208 11.33 -2.66 -14.69
C VAL A 208 10.40 -1.59 -15.27
N PRO A 209 9.17 -1.93 -15.69
CA PRO A 209 8.27 -0.97 -16.34
C PRO A 209 7.78 0.12 -15.36
N GLN A 210 7.57 -0.27 -14.11
CA GLN A 210 7.10 0.58 -13.03
C GLN A 210 7.57 0.01 -11.69
N ALA A 211 7.98 0.89 -10.78
CA ALA A 211 8.29 0.55 -9.40
C ALA A 211 7.46 1.43 -8.45
N ASP A 212 6.99 0.83 -7.36
CA ASP A 212 6.15 1.51 -6.38
C ASP A 212 6.95 2.58 -5.62
N LEU A 213 8.20 2.26 -5.26
CA LEU A 213 9.09 3.15 -4.51
C LEU A 213 10.56 2.99 -4.93
N VAL A 214 11.27 4.10 -5.14
CA VAL A 214 12.72 4.14 -5.41
C VAL A 214 13.39 5.17 -4.53
N TYR A 215 14.52 4.84 -3.91
CA TYR A 215 15.21 5.75 -2.97
C TYR A 215 16.67 5.36 -2.76
N VAL A 216 17.45 6.23 -2.11
CA VAL A 216 18.88 5.99 -1.81
C VAL A 216 19.06 5.77 -0.32
N THR A 217 19.71 4.67 0.06
CA THR A 217 20.02 4.38 1.46
C THR A 217 21.25 5.11 1.95
N THR A 218 21.41 5.23 3.28
CA THR A 218 22.54 5.90 3.93
C THR A 218 23.92 5.34 3.55
N ASP A 219 24.00 4.10 3.09
CA ASP A 219 25.21 3.46 2.54
C ASP A 219 25.43 3.75 1.04
N GLY A 220 24.60 4.60 0.42
CA GLY A 220 24.71 5.03 -0.97
C GLY A 220 24.07 4.09 -1.99
N VAL A 221 23.33 3.08 -1.54
CA VAL A 221 22.69 2.09 -2.42
C VAL A 221 21.32 2.56 -2.90
N ILE A 222 21.04 2.41 -4.19
CA ILE A 222 19.73 2.70 -4.79
C ILE A 222 18.83 1.49 -4.60
N ASN A 223 17.76 1.66 -3.84
CA ASN A 223 16.74 0.64 -3.61
C ASN A 223 15.54 0.86 -4.53
N LEU A 224 15.06 -0.23 -5.12
CA LEU A 224 13.80 -0.32 -5.83
C LEU A 224 12.90 -1.30 -5.07
N ALA A 225 11.81 -0.78 -4.51
CA ALA A 225 10.89 -1.53 -3.68
C ALA A 225 9.55 -1.75 -4.40
N GLU A 226 9.09 -2.99 -4.40
CA GLU A 226 7.72 -3.35 -4.77
C GLU A 226 6.89 -3.46 -3.48
N VAL A 227 5.79 -2.73 -3.40
CA VAL A 227 4.94 -2.65 -2.21
C VAL A 227 3.65 -3.40 -2.45
N LYS A 228 3.24 -4.25 -1.51
CA LYS A 228 1.96 -4.95 -1.54
C LYS A 228 1.28 -4.83 -0.19
N ALA A 229 -0.04 -4.74 -0.22
CA ALA A 229 -0.82 -4.64 1.00
C ALA A 229 -0.70 -5.92 1.85
N THR A 230 -0.68 -7.10 1.21
CA THR A 230 -0.58 -8.40 1.89
C THR A 230 0.38 -9.34 1.15
N ALA A 231 0.91 -10.34 1.87
CA ALA A 231 1.73 -11.39 1.28
C ALA A 231 0.96 -12.24 0.26
N GLN A 232 -0.37 -12.37 0.41
CA GLN A 232 -1.23 -13.04 -0.57
C GLN A 232 -1.25 -12.28 -1.90
N THR A 233 -1.37 -10.95 -1.85
CA THR A 233 -1.36 -10.09 -3.05
C THR A 233 -0.02 -10.22 -3.79
N LEU A 234 1.10 -10.33 -3.07
CA LEU A 234 2.40 -10.62 -3.67
C LEU A 234 2.39 -11.97 -4.39
N ALA A 235 1.95 -13.05 -3.73
CA ALA A 235 1.90 -14.38 -4.34
C ALA A 235 1.01 -14.43 -5.59
N ASP A 236 -0.15 -13.75 -5.55
CA ASP A 236 -1.05 -13.66 -6.69
C ASP A 236 -0.44 -12.87 -7.85
N LYS A 237 0.32 -11.80 -7.54
CA LYS A 237 1.05 -11.01 -8.54
C LYS A 237 2.16 -11.82 -9.20
N LEU A 238 2.99 -12.52 -8.42
CA LEU A 238 4.06 -13.38 -8.94
C LEU A 238 3.51 -14.52 -9.80
N ARG A 239 2.32 -15.05 -9.46
CA ARG A 239 1.63 -16.05 -10.31
C ARG A 239 1.15 -15.46 -11.63
N LYS A 240 0.65 -14.22 -11.62
CA LYS A 240 0.09 -13.55 -12.80
C LYS A 240 1.18 -13.01 -13.73
N ASP A 241 2.27 -12.50 -13.18
CA ASP A 241 3.38 -11.90 -13.91
C ASP A 241 4.73 -12.32 -13.30
N PRO A 242 5.17 -13.58 -13.55
CA PRO A 242 6.43 -14.07 -13.01
C PRO A 242 7.64 -13.27 -13.51
N LYS A 243 7.54 -12.66 -14.69
CA LYS A 243 8.61 -11.86 -15.31
C LYS A 243 8.88 -10.55 -14.58
N GLN A 244 8.00 -10.09 -13.70
CA GLN A 244 8.29 -8.89 -12.93
C GLN A 244 9.49 -9.10 -12.00
N LEU A 245 9.56 -10.25 -11.33
CA LEU A 245 10.68 -10.56 -10.43
C LEU A 245 11.99 -10.67 -11.21
N GLU A 246 11.97 -11.35 -12.36
CA GLU A 246 13.12 -11.46 -13.27
C GLU A 246 13.64 -10.08 -13.70
N ARG A 247 12.75 -9.15 -14.06
CA ARG A 247 13.13 -7.78 -14.45
C ARG A 247 13.72 -6.98 -13.29
N MET A 248 13.20 -7.14 -12.07
CA MET A 248 13.77 -6.51 -10.87
C MET A 248 15.18 -7.04 -10.58
N VAL A 249 15.36 -8.36 -10.69
CA VAL A 249 16.67 -9.02 -10.55
C VAL A 249 17.65 -8.52 -11.61
N GLU A 250 17.24 -8.46 -12.87
CA GLU A 250 18.05 -7.93 -13.97
C GLU A 250 18.47 -6.47 -13.71
N TRP A 251 17.56 -5.62 -13.23
CA TRP A 251 17.87 -4.23 -12.87
C TRP A 251 18.92 -4.13 -11.75
N ARG A 252 18.82 -4.99 -10.72
CA ARG A 252 19.80 -5.09 -9.63
C ARG A 252 21.16 -5.55 -10.15
N ASP A 253 21.17 -6.62 -10.95
CA ASP A 253 22.38 -7.30 -11.41
C ASP A 253 23.16 -6.52 -12.47
N ALA A 254 22.55 -5.49 -13.08
CA ALA A 254 23.25 -4.53 -13.91
C ALA A 254 24.29 -3.71 -13.14
N GLU A 255 24.04 -3.39 -11.86
CA GLU A 255 24.97 -2.68 -10.98
C GLU A 255 24.89 -3.21 -9.53
N PRO A 256 25.35 -4.45 -9.27
CA PRO A 256 25.09 -5.15 -8.01
C PRO A 256 25.85 -4.56 -6.82
N ALA A 257 26.77 -3.62 -7.02
CA ALA A 257 27.39 -2.86 -5.93
C ALA A 257 26.53 -1.65 -5.50
N ALA A 258 25.71 -1.11 -6.41
CA ALA A 258 25.00 0.16 -6.24
C ALA A 258 23.47 0.01 -6.18
N ARG A 259 22.92 -1.14 -6.57
CA ARG A 259 21.46 -1.36 -6.69
C ARG A 259 20.97 -2.52 -5.84
N ARG A 260 19.79 -2.37 -5.26
CA ARG A 260 19.09 -3.41 -4.49
C ARG A 260 17.62 -3.41 -4.82
N VAL A 261 17.00 -4.58 -4.74
CA VAL A 261 15.55 -4.74 -4.85
C VAL A 261 15.02 -5.35 -3.58
N GLU A 262 13.81 -4.96 -3.18
CA GLU A 262 13.17 -5.44 -1.97
C GLU A 262 11.65 -5.52 -2.12
N MET A 263 11.02 -6.31 -1.25
CA MET A 263 9.57 -6.46 -1.19
C MET A 263 9.05 -5.87 0.12
N HIS A 264 8.03 -5.01 0.05
CA HIS A 264 7.38 -4.45 1.24
C HIS A 264 5.96 -4.97 1.36
N ILE A 265 5.65 -5.62 2.47
CA ILE A 265 4.30 -6.03 2.84
C ILE A 265 3.82 -5.14 3.97
N SER A 266 2.71 -4.43 3.77
CA SER A 266 2.26 -3.39 4.72
C SER A 266 1.70 -3.92 6.04
N THR A 267 1.26 -5.18 6.08
CA THR A 267 0.67 -5.81 7.26
C THR A 267 1.25 -7.21 7.47
N ASP A 268 1.41 -7.59 8.74
CA ASP A 268 1.76 -8.95 9.10
C ASP A 268 0.52 -9.87 9.19
N ALA A 269 -0.68 -9.30 9.24
CA ALA A 269 -1.91 -10.08 9.17
C ALA A 269 -1.97 -10.86 7.84
N GLY A 270 -2.00 -12.19 7.94
CA GLY A 270 -1.96 -13.05 6.75
C GLY A 270 -0.61 -13.10 6.04
N TRP A 271 0.50 -12.82 6.75
CA TRP A 271 1.87 -12.95 6.25
C TRP A 271 2.14 -14.34 5.64
N THR A 272 1.50 -15.39 6.17
CA THR A 272 1.58 -16.76 5.65
C THR A 272 1.09 -16.91 4.21
N GLY A 273 0.48 -15.87 3.61
CA GLY A 273 0.21 -15.81 2.18
C GLY A 273 1.46 -16.04 1.30
N MET A 274 2.67 -15.79 1.82
CA MET A 274 3.94 -16.12 1.15
C MET A 274 4.18 -17.63 0.95
N PHE A 275 3.46 -18.48 1.69
CA PHE A 275 3.40 -19.93 1.48
C PHE A 275 2.26 -20.34 0.51
N SER A 276 1.73 -19.40 -0.27
CA SER A 276 0.87 -19.75 -1.38
C SER A 276 1.69 -20.33 -2.53
N LEU A 277 1.19 -21.41 -3.12
CA LEU A 277 1.78 -22.01 -4.32
C LEU A 277 1.62 -21.07 -5.52
N LEU A 278 2.73 -20.82 -6.22
CA LEU A 278 2.76 -20.16 -7.52
C LEU A 278 2.24 -21.12 -8.59
N ASN A 279 2.64 -22.38 -8.52
CA ASN A 279 2.12 -23.47 -9.34
C ASN A 279 1.37 -24.50 -8.48
N ARG A 280 0.07 -24.66 -8.72
CA ARG A 280 -0.78 -25.58 -7.94
C ARG A 280 -0.38 -27.05 -8.06
N SER A 281 0.37 -27.43 -9.11
CA SER A 281 0.84 -28.81 -9.28
C SER A 281 2.22 -29.08 -8.67
N ASP A 282 2.88 -28.06 -8.13
CA ASP A 282 4.22 -28.16 -7.57
C ASP A 282 4.23 -27.62 -6.13
N TRP A 283 4.36 -28.54 -5.17
CA TRP A 283 4.32 -28.22 -3.74
C TRP A 283 5.54 -27.42 -3.26
N GLU A 284 6.61 -27.37 -4.05
CA GLU A 284 7.81 -26.57 -3.75
C GLU A 284 7.71 -25.14 -4.33
N SER A 285 6.66 -24.83 -5.10
CA SER A 285 6.53 -23.54 -5.80
C SER A 285 6.00 -22.40 -4.91
N PHE A 286 6.34 -22.36 -3.63
CA PHE A 286 5.91 -21.26 -2.75
C PHE A 286 6.47 -19.91 -3.19
N ALA A 287 5.69 -18.84 -3.04
CA ALA A 287 6.14 -17.48 -3.38
C ALA A 287 7.44 -17.09 -2.63
N VAL A 288 7.58 -17.49 -1.36
CA VAL A 288 8.80 -17.27 -0.57
C VAL A 288 10.05 -17.92 -1.21
N ASN A 289 9.91 -19.05 -1.90
CA ASN A 289 11.06 -19.72 -2.52
C ASN A 289 11.65 -18.91 -3.66
N GLY A 290 10.83 -18.20 -4.44
CA GLY A 290 11.32 -17.28 -5.46
C GLY A 290 12.14 -16.14 -4.87
N LEU A 291 11.69 -15.56 -3.76
CA LEU A 291 12.42 -14.48 -3.08
C LEU A 291 13.74 -14.96 -2.48
N ILE A 292 13.76 -16.15 -1.87
CA ILE A 292 14.99 -16.74 -1.33
C ILE A 292 15.98 -17.04 -2.46
N ALA A 293 15.52 -17.70 -3.54
CA ALA A 293 16.37 -18.08 -4.66
C ALA A 293 17.03 -16.85 -5.31
N GLU A 294 16.25 -15.78 -5.48
CA GLU A 294 16.73 -14.53 -6.05
C GLU A 294 17.41 -13.61 -5.03
N SER A 295 17.60 -14.03 -3.78
CA SER A 295 18.23 -13.24 -2.70
C SER A 295 17.56 -11.87 -2.49
N ILE A 296 16.24 -11.81 -2.54
CA ILE A 296 15.44 -10.59 -2.38
C ILE A 296 14.94 -10.50 -0.93
N PRO A 297 15.36 -9.49 -0.14
CA PRO A 297 14.85 -9.28 1.20
C PRO A 297 13.38 -8.86 1.17
N MET A 298 12.69 -9.13 2.28
CA MET A 298 11.30 -8.75 2.48
C MET A 298 11.14 -8.01 3.79
N ARG A 299 10.46 -6.87 3.75
CA ARG A 299 9.96 -6.17 4.92
C ARG A 299 8.49 -6.50 5.11
N ILE A 300 8.10 -7.02 6.27
CA ILE A 300 6.70 -7.24 6.64
C ILE A 300 6.41 -6.34 7.84
N ASN A 301 5.54 -5.36 7.62
CA ASN A 301 5.32 -4.29 8.57
C ASN A 301 6.66 -3.59 8.94
N GLU A 302 7.11 -3.70 10.19
CA GLU A 302 8.38 -3.13 10.69
C GLU A 302 9.53 -4.16 10.70
N ILE A 303 9.23 -5.42 10.40
CA ILE A 303 10.20 -6.51 10.52
C ILE A 303 10.89 -6.72 9.17
N GLU A 304 12.21 -6.60 9.17
CA GLU A 304 13.05 -6.89 8.02
C GLU A 304 13.57 -8.34 8.05
N LEU A 305 13.28 -9.07 6.97
CA LEU A 305 13.66 -10.45 6.76
C LEU A 305 14.65 -10.51 5.60
N SER A 306 15.92 -10.74 5.92
CA SER A 306 16.94 -11.09 4.94
C SER A 306 16.62 -12.44 4.27
N PRO A 307 17.23 -12.78 3.12
CA PRO A 307 17.03 -14.08 2.49
C PRO A 307 17.29 -15.28 3.43
N ASP A 308 18.33 -15.20 4.27
CA ASP A 308 18.62 -16.23 5.27
C ASP A 308 17.53 -16.35 6.34
N ARG A 309 17.01 -15.20 6.81
CA ARG A 309 15.88 -15.17 7.76
C ARG A 309 14.60 -15.70 7.12
N LEU A 310 14.32 -15.37 5.85
CA LEU A 310 13.20 -15.93 5.10
C LEU A 310 13.32 -17.45 4.97
N SER A 311 14.52 -17.96 4.68
CA SER A 311 14.80 -19.39 4.61
C SER A 311 14.57 -20.08 5.95
N ALA A 312 15.12 -19.54 7.04
CA ALA A 312 14.93 -20.07 8.38
C ALA A 312 13.45 -20.05 8.84
N LEU A 313 12.72 -18.95 8.54
CA LEU A 313 11.29 -18.83 8.81
C LEU A 313 10.47 -19.87 8.05
N ARG A 314 10.77 -20.07 6.77
CA ARG A 314 10.13 -21.09 5.93
C ARG A 314 10.37 -22.47 6.52
N ASP A 315 11.63 -22.81 6.80
CA ASP A 315 11.99 -24.15 7.26
C ASP A 315 11.38 -24.46 8.63
N ALA A 316 11.36 -23.49 9.56
CA ALA A 316 10.70 -23.65 10.85
C ALA A 316 9.18 -23.85 10.68
N THR A 317 8.54 -23.08 9.80
CA THR A 317 7.10 -23.18 9.51
C THR A 317 6.74 -24.53 8.91
N LEU A 318 7.50 -25.01 7.93
CA LEU A 318 7.27 -26.32 7.29
C LEU A 318 7.46 -27.48 8.26
N ARG A 319 8.54 -27.46 9.07
CA ARG A 319 8.73 -28.47 10.14
C ARG A 319 7.57 -28.49 11.13
N ALA A 320 7.09 -27.31 11.52
CA ALA A 320 5.96 -27.20 12.44
C ALA A 320 4.67 -27.75 11.83
N PHE A 321 4.37 -27.40 10.58
CA PHE A 321 3.20 -27.91 9.86
C PHE A 321 3.25 -29.44 9.68
N GLU A 322 4.40 -29.99 9.26
CA GLU A 322 4.59 -31.44 9.06
C GLU A 322 4.48 -32.25 10.36
N SER A 323 4.85 -31.64 11.49
CA SER A 323 4.72 -32.28 12.81
C SER A 323 3.26 -32.42 13.28
N ASP A 324 2.33 -31.66 12.71
CA ASP A 324 0.90 -31.76 13.02
C ASP A 324 0.17 -32.68 12.04
N HIS A 325 0.26 -33.99 12.29
CA HIS A 325 -0.37 -35.03 11.48
C HIS A 325 -1.92 -34.96 11.43
N LYS A 326 -2.55 -34.05 12.18
CA LYS A 326 -4.01 -33.86 12.20
C LYS A 326 -4.48 -32.69 11.34
N ALA A 327 -3.56 -31.87 10.81
CA ALA A 327 -3.90 -30.74 9.97
C ALA A 327 -4.48 -31.21 8.63
N LYS A 328 -5.76 -30.88 8.38
CA LYS A 328 -6.45 -31.19 7.11
C LYS A 328 -6.29 -30.11 6.05
N SER A 329 -5.89 -28.91 6.45
CA SER A 329 -5.81 -27.72 5.60
C SER A 329 -4.67 -26.80 6.06
N PRO A 330 -3.68 -26.50 5.20
CA PRO A 330 -2.64 -25.53 5.50
C PRO A 330 -3.20 -24.17 5.91
N ARG A 331 -4.26 -23.71 5.23
CA ARG A 331 -4.88 -22.40 5.50
C ARG A 331 -5.45 -22.31 6.91
N GLU A 332 -6.19 -23.34 7.34
CA GLU A 332 -6.78 -23.36 8.69
C GLU A 332 -5.71 -23.49 9.76
N TRP A 333 -4.66 -24.26 9.48
CA TRP A 333 -3.53 -24.42 10.38
C TRP A 333 -2.78 -23.10 10.56
N PHE A 334 -2.45 -22.40 9.47
CA PHE A 334 -1.82 -21.07 9.53
C PHE A 334 -2.68 -20.06 10.28
N ALA A 335 -3.97 -19.97 9.98
CA ALA A 335 -4.86 -19.04 10.67
C ALA A 335 -4.97 -19.30 12.18
N ARG A 336 -4.81 -20.55 12.61
CA ARG A 336 -4.86 -20.94 14.02
C ARG A 336 -3.53 -20.72 14.75
N HIS A 337 -2.42 -21.04 14.11
CA HIS A 337 -1.11 -21.13 14.78
C HIS A 337 -0.20 -19.93 14.48
N LEU A 338 -0.35 -19.31 13.31
CA LEU A 338 0.52 -18.24 12.79
C LEU A 338 -0.28 -17.03 12.27
N PRO A 339 -1.25 -16.48 13.01
CA PRO A 339 -2.08 -15.37 12.52
C PRO A 339 -1.30 -14.06 12.28
N THR A 340 -0.21 -13.85 13.02
CA THR A 340 0.67 -12.68 13.00
C THR A 340 2.13 -13.10 13.10
N LEU A 341 3.07 -12.17 12.89
CA LEU A 341 4.50 -12.46 13.08
C LEU A 341 4.84 -12.61 14.58
N ASP A 342 4.18 -11.88 15.47
CA ASP A 342 4.34 -12.05 16.92
C ASP A 342 3.90 -13.46 17.38
N ALA A 343 2.76 -13.95 16.87
CA ALA A 343 2.32 -15.32 17.16
C ALA A 343 3.32 -16.35 16.60
N ALA A 344 3.90 -16.07 15.43
CA ALA A 344 4.94 -16.92 14.84
C ALA A 344 6.22 -16.94 15.68
N ARG A 345 6.66 -15.81 16.24
CA ARG A 345 7.80 -15.72 17.16
C ARG A 345 7.65 -16.69 18.32
N ASP A 346 6.49 -16.71 18.97
CA ASP A 346 6.25 -17.56 20.13
C ASP A 346 6.06 -19.03 19.74
N PHE A 347 5.29 -19.29 18.68
CA PHE A 347 4.96 -20.65 18.26
C PHE A 347 6.13 -21.40 17.61
N LEU A 348 6.97 -20.71 16.83
CA LEU A 348 8.06 -21.33 16.07
C LEU A 348 9.39 -21.41 16.83
N ARG A 349 9.48 -20.83 18.04
CA ARG A 349 10.69 -20.93 18.88
C ARG A 349 11.18 -22.37 19.11
N PRO A 350 10.31 -23.37 19.41
CA PRO A 350 10.72 -24.77 19.53
C PRO A 350 11.26 -25.38 18.23
N TYR A 351 11.00 -24.74 17.08
CA TYR A 351 11.44 -25.16 15.76
C TYR A 351 12.69 -24.41 15.28
N GLY A 352 13.37 -23.69 16.19
CA GLY A 352 14.66 -23.04 15.96
C GLY A 352 14.58 -21.60 15.46
N LEU A 353 13.45 -20.93 15.62
CA LEU A 353 13.26 -19.54 15.20
C LEU A 353 13.44 -18.57 16.37
N ASP A 354 14.46 -17.72 16.35
CA ASP A 354 14.86 -16.87 17.49
C ASP A 354 15.05 -15.38 17.15
N PHE A 355 14.83 -14.99 15.88
CA PHE A 355 15.09 -13.62 15.40
C PHE A 355 13.83 -12.79 15.09
N LEU A 356 12.64 -13.42 15.09
CA LEU A 356 11.39 -12.70 14.86
C LEU A 356 11.10 -11.75 16.00
#